data_AF-F0T9C1-F1
#
_entry.id   AF-F0T9C1-F1
#
_cell.length_a   1.000
_cell.length_b   1.000
_cell.length_c   1.000
_cell.angle_alpha   90.00
_cell.angle_beta   90.00
_cell.angle_gamma   90.00
#
_symmetry.space_group_name_H-M   'P 1'
#
loop_
_entity.id
_entity.type
_entity.pdbx_description
1 polymer ?
#
loop_
_entity_poly.entity_id
_entity_poly.type
_entity_poly.pdbx_seq_one_letter_code
_entity_poly.pdbx_strand_id
1 'polypeptide(L)'
;MEEHEQVEVKIDDDFVILVDKGLEDVVENFFHWEIETCNSCIDYKGSVWIEFCDFEEWQKFLQLALKNKIETNAVPETDTLWNFLQEKVNVKLVYDEELMEDPNNEDEVLGTGVLIICVGLTFPREYLDEFKKLFFQVFKPE
;
A
#
# COMPACT_ATOMS: atom_id res chain seq x y z
N MET A 1 -14.97 17.21 8.08
CA MET A 1 -14.29 16.17 7.30
C MET A 1 -15.32 15.09 7.13
N GLU A 2 -15.62 14.66 5.91
CA GLU A 2 -16.39 13.44 5.75
C GLU A 2 -15.49 12.31 6.26
N GLU A 3 -15.99 11.51 7.21
CA GLU A 3 -15.29 10.29 7.63
C GLU A 3 -15.22 9.36 6.42
N HIS A 4 -14.06 8.75 6.20
CA HIS A 4 -13.90 7.80 5.11
C HIS A 4 -14.65 6.51 5.46
N GLU A 5 -15.45 6.01 4.52
CA GLU A 5 -16.11 4.71 4.69
C GLU A 5 -15.04 3.61 4.63
N GLN A 6 -14.93 2.84 5.71
CA GLN A 6 -14.01 1.70 5.79
C GLN A 6 -14.76 0.38 5.57
N VAL A 7 -14.07 -0.59 4.98
CA VAL A 7 -14.54 -1.96 4.74
C VAL A 7 -13.56 -2.96 5.34
N GLU A 8 -14.09 -4.07 5.86
CA GLU A 8 -13.30 -5.19 6.33
C GLU A 8 -12.81 -6.02 5.14
N VAL A 9 -11.51 -6.23 5.06
CA VAL A 9 -10.86 -7.13 4.10
C VAL A 9 -10.28 -8.30 4.88
N LYS A 10 -10.76 -9.51 4.58
CA LYS A 10 -10.26 -10.74 5.18
C LYS A 10 -9.05 -11.22 4.38
N ILE A 11 -7.87 -11.17 4.99
CA ILE A 11 -6.60 -11.58 4.37
C ILE A 11 -6.32 -13.07 4.62
N ASP A 12 -6.62 -13.56 5.82
CA ASP A 12 -6.53 -14.96 6.20
C ASP A 12 -7.66 -15.32 7.18
N ASP A 13 -7.79 -16.59 7.56
CA ASP A 13 -8.83 -17.08 8.46
C ASP A 13 -8.92 -16.33 9.79
N ASP A 14 -7.77 -15.93 10.33
CA ASP A 14 -7.66 -15.21 11.60
C ASP A 14 -7.17 -13.75 11.45
N PHE A 15 -7.08 -13.23 10.21
CA PHE A 15 -6.54 -11.89 9.95
C PHE A 15 -7.47 -11.05 9.07
N VAL A 16 -8.04 -10.00 9.67
CA VAL A 16 -8.94 -9.03 9.03
C VAL A 16 -8.38 -7.63 9.25
N ILE A 17 -8.35 -6.82 8.19
CA ILE A 17 -7.91 -5.44 8.22
C ILE A 17 -9.02 -4.50 7.77
N LEU A 18 -9.03 -3.27 8.29
CA LEU A 18 -9.93 -2.20 7.85
C LEU A 18 -9.24 -1.35 6.79
N VAL A 19 -9.92 -1.15 5.67
CA VAL A 19 -9.37 -0.48 4.49
C VAL A 19 -10.37 0.56 4.00
N ASP A 20 -9.90 1.71 3.51
CA ASP A 20 -10.78 2.69 2.88
C ASP A 20 -11.47 2.07 1.65
N LYS A 21 -12.80 2.23 1.57
CA LYS A 21 -13.61 1.73 0.45
C LYS A 21 -13.10 2.28 -0.88
N GLY A 22 -12.90 1.38 -1.83
CA GLY A 22 -12.27 1.61 -3.12
C GLY A 22 -10.79 1.21 -3.16
N LEU A 23 -10.19 0.73 -2.07
CA LEU A 23 -8.84 0.16 -2.06
C LEU A 23 -8.81 -1.33 -1.69
N GLU A 24 -9.96 -1.95 -1.38
CA GLU A 24 -10.05 -3.34 -0.93
C GLU A 24 -9.35 -4.31 -1.89
N ASP A 25 -9.59 -4.17 -3.19
CA ASP A 25 -9.04 -5.02 -4.24
C ASP A 25 -7.51 -4.87 -4.38
N VAL A 26 -6.99 -3.66 -4.18
CA VAL A 26 -5.56 -3.38 -4.22
C VAL A 26 -4.88 -4.01 -3.02
N VAL A 27 -5.43 -3.81 -1.82
CA VAL A 27 -4.85 -4.31 -0.57
C VAL A 27 -4.93 -5.82 -0.50
N GLU A 28 -6.09 -6.43 -0.76
CA GLU A 28 -6.26 -7.88 -0.83
C GLU A 28 -5.24 -8.52 -1.78
N ASN A 29 -5.05 -7.92 -2.96
CA ASN A 29 -4.14 -8.45 -3.95
C ASN A 29 -2.66 -8.21 -3.60
N PHE A 30 -2.32 -7.16 -2.86
CA PHE A 30 -0.98 -7.04 -2.28
C PHE A 30 -0.67 -8.22 -1.36
N PHE A 31 -1.56 -8.54 -0.42
CA PHE A 31 -1.38 -9.68 0.47
C PHE A 31 -1.37 -11.03 -0.26
N HIS A 32 -2.19 -11.20 -1.30
CA HIS A 32 -2.15 -12.39 -2.16
C HIS A 32 -0.75 -12.61 -2.78
N TRP A 33 -0.07 -11.53 -3.15
CA TRP A 33 1.29 -11.56 -3.66
C TRP A 33 2.37 -11.52 -2.55
N GLU A 34 1.97 -11.78 -1.31
CA GLU A 34 2.80 -11.73 -0.10
C GLU A 34 3.53 -10.38 -0.01
N ILE A 35 2.82 -9.28 -0.27
CA ILE A 35 3.29 -7.91 -0.07
C ILE A 35 2.44 -7.31 1.04
N GLU A 36 3.04 -7.08 2.21
CA GLU A 36 2.30 -6.61 3.37
C GLU A 36 2.15 -5.08 3.39
N THR A 37 0.93 -4.62 3.66
CA THR A 37 0.61 -3.20 3.88
C THR A 37 0.04 -3.00 5.28
N CYS A 38 0.47 -1.96 5.98
CA CYS A 38 0.03 -1.66 7.34
C CYS A 38 -1.06 -0.58 7.40
N ASN A 39 -1.16 0.28 6.39
CA ASN A 39 -2.18 1.33 6.35
C ASN A 39 -2.50 1.74 4.90
N SER A 40 -3.71 2.27 4.69
CA SER A 40 -4.05 2.89 3.41
C SER A 40 -5.14 3.94 3.58
N CYS A 41 -5.18 4.89 2.65
CA CYS A 41 -6.19 5.94 2.62
C CYS A 41 -6.49 6.34 1.18
N ILE A 42 -7.77 6.38 0.81
CA ILE A 42 -8.17 6.75 -0.56
C ILE A 42 -8.09 8.26 -0.81
N ASP A 43 -8.10 9.07 0.25
CA ASP A 43 -8.05 10.53 0.17
C ASP A 43 -7.23 11.18 1.31
N TYR A 44 -5.97 10.80 1.41
CA TYR A 44 -5.00 11.49 2.25
C TYR A 44 -4.58 12.81 1.61
N LYS A 45 -5.29 13.90 1.98
CA LYS A 45 -5.00 15.28 1.51
C LYS A 45 -5.02 15.39 -0.02
N GLY A 46 -6.00 14.76 -0.69
CA GLY A 46 -6.12 14.75 -2.16
C GLY A 46 -5.31 13.66 -2.85
N SER A 47 -4.61 12.80 -2.09
CA SER A 47 -3.80 11.71 -2.61
C SER A 47 -4.28 10.37 -2.08
N VAL A 48 -4.16 9.33 -2.90
CA VAL A 48 -4.15 7.96 -2.37
C VAL A 48 -2.86 7.77 -1.60
N TRP A 49 -2.94 7.09 -0.46
CA TRP A 49 -1.80 6.67 0.35
C TRP A 49 -1.90 5.16 0.59
N ILE A 50 -0.79 4.46 0.36
CA ILE A 50 -0.61 3.05 0.72
C ILE A 50 0.70 2.98 1.51
N GLU A 51 0.66 2.38 2.69
CA GLU A 51 1.82 2.21 3.56
C GLU A 51 2.22 0.73 3.60
N PHE A 52 3.46 0.46 3.20
CA PHE A 52 4.09 -0.85 3.28
C PHE A 52 4.69 -1.07 4.67
N CYS A 53 4.52 -2.27 5.22
CA CYS A 53 4.97 -2.61 6.58
C CYS A 53 6.48 -2.34 6.77
N ASP A 54 7.28 -2.61 5.74
CA ASP A 54 8.71 -2.33 5.76
C ASP A 54 9.30 -2.02 4.37
N PHE A 55 10.62 -1.89 4.32
CA PHE A 55 11.36 -1.61 3.08
C PHE A 55 11.46 -2.83 2.15
N GLU A 56 11.45 -4.06 2.68
CA GLU A 56 11.51 -5.29 1.89
C GLU A 56 10.24 -5.47 1.08
N GLU A 57 9.08 -5.16 1.66
CA GLU A 57 7.78 -5.18 0.97
C GLU A 57 7.73 -4.17 -0.19
N TRP A 58 8.18 -2.94 0.07
CA TRP A 58 8.34 -1.93 -0.97
C TRP A 58 9.32 -2.38 -2.08
N GLN A 59 10.44 -2.99 -1.71
CA GLN A 59 11.42 -3.51 -2.65
C GLN A 59 10.83 -4.63 -3.52
N LYS A 60 10.07 -5.56 -2.93
CA LYS A 60 9.40 -6.66 -3.64
C LYS A 60 8.40 -6.11 -4.66
N PHE A 61 7.58 -5.15 -4.28
CA PHE A 61 6.66 -4.46 -5.18
C PHE A 61 7.39 -3.83 -6.39
N LEU A 62 8.46 -3.07 -6.14
CA LEU A 62 9.26 -2.46 -7.20
C LEU A 62 9.91 -3.49 -8.13
N GLN A 63 10.43 -4.58 -7.59
CA GLN A 63 11.06 -5.64 -8.37
C GLN A 63 10.06 -6.32 -9.30
N LEU A 64 8.82 -6.57 -8.84
CA LEU A 64 7.76 -7.15 -9.66
C LEU A 64 7.31 -6.18 -10.76
N ALA A 65 7.12 -4.90 -10.44
CA ALA A 65 6.81 -3.87 -11.43
C ALA A 65 7.91 -3.76 -12.51
N LEU A 66 9.19 -3.77 -12.10
CA LEU A 66 10.32 -3.72 -13.02
C LEU A 66 10.43 -4.98 -13.88
N LYS A 67 10.26 -6.16 -13.27
CA LYS A 67 10.28 -7.44 -13.99
C LYS A 67 9.20 -7.49 -15.04
N ASN A 68 7.96 -7.11 -14.70
CA ASN A 68 6.87 -7.01 -15.65
C ASN A 68 7.22 -6.07 -16.80
N LYS A 69 7.73 -4.86 -16.51
CA LYS A 69 8.19 -3.93 -17.53
C LYS A 69 9.20 -4.57 -18.49
N ILE A 70 10.18 -5.31 -17.98
CA ILE A 70 11.21 -5.98 -18.80
C ILE A 70 10.56 -7.05 -19.70
N GLU A 71 9.61 -7.82 -19.17
CA GLU A 71 8.90 -8.89 -19.90
C GLU A 71 7.94 -8.32 -20.97
N THR A 72 7.28 -7.19 -20.70
CA THR A 72 6.33 -6.55 -21.61
C THR A 72 6.98 -5.60 -22.61
N ASN A 73 8.23 -5.19 -22.39
CA ASN A 73 9.01 -4.26 -23.23
C ASN A 73 9.40 -4.80 -24.62
N ALA A 74 8.65 -5.76 -25.16
CA ALA A 74 8.63 -6.01 -26.60
C ALA A 74 7.97 -4.85 -27.40
N VAL A 75 7.25 -3.93 -26.74
CA VAL A 75 6.55 -2.80 -27.39
C VAL A 75 6.86 -1.45 -26.68
N PRO A 76 7.62 -0.54 -27.31
CA PRO A 76 8.15 0.70 -26.71
C PRO A 76 7.14 1.74 -26.20
N GLU A 77 5.85 1.63 -26.54
CA GLU A 77 4.83 2.66 -26.29
C GLU A 77 3.83 2.28 -25.18
N THR A 78 4.10 1.22 -24.42
CA THR A 78 3.15 0.75 -23.40
C THR A 78 3.43 1.41 -22.06
N ASP A 79 2.47 2.16 -21.53
CA ASP A 79 2.50 2.61 -20.13
C ASP A 79 2.51 1.39 -19.20
N THR A 80 3.50 1.33 -18.32
CA THR A 80 3.68 0.23 -17.36
C THR A 80 3.52 0.76 -15.95
N LEU A 81 3.20 -0.14 -15.01
CA LEU A 81 3.21 0.20 -13.58
C LEU A 81 4.56 0.81 -13.18
N TRP A 82 5.67 0.28 -13.70
CA TRP A 82 6.98 0.85 -13.44
C TRP A 82 7.08 2.33 -13.84
N ASN A 83 6.61 2.70 -15.04
CA ASN A 83 6.64 4.10 -15.48
C ASN A 83 5.73 4.97 -14.60
N PHE A 84 4.54 4.48 -14.24
CA PHE A 84 3.62 5.16 -13.33
C PHE A 84 4.29 5.46 -11.97
N LEU A 85 4.97 4.46 -11.39
CA LEU A 85 5.68 4.60 -10.12
C LEU A 85 6.82 5.63 -10.19
N GLN A 86 7.45 5.81 -11.35
CA GLN A 86 8.51 6.82 -11.51
C GLN A 86 7.97 8.23 -11.73
N GLU A 87 6.83 8.38 -12.39
CA GLU A 87 6.33 9.68 -12.87
C GLU A 87 5.28 10.30 -11.96
N LYS A 88 4.46 9.47 -11.30
CA LYS A 88 3.23 9.92 -10.63
C LYS A 88 3.23 9.66 -9.12
N VAL A 89 4.16 8.83 -8.63
CA VAL A 89 4.23 8.45 -7.22
C VAL A 89 5.28 9.26 -6.48
N ASN A 90 4.93 9.71 -5.28
CA ASN A 90 5.87 10.18 -4.27
C ASN A 90 6.01 9.11 -3.17
N VAL A 91 7.26 8.85 -2.79
CA VAL A 91 7.60 7.89 -1.73
C VAL A 91 8.13 8.64 -0.52
N LYS A 92 7.62 8.31 0.65
CA LYS A 92 8.07 8.84 1.93
C LYS A 92 8.46 7.69 2.85
N LEU A 93 9.65 7.77 3.43
CA LEU A 93 10.01 6.92 4.56
C LEU A 93 9.29 7.45 5.80
N VAL A 94 8.50 6.57 6.42
CA VAL A 94 7.80 6.84 7.68
C VAL A 94 8.54 6.08 8.75
N TYR A 95 8.90 6.76 9.83
CA TYR A 95 9.57 6.12 10.95
C TYR A 95 8.94 6.63 12.23
N ASP A 96 8.64 5.71 13.14
CA ASP A 96 7.99 6.01 14.40
C ASP A 96 8.42 4.99 15.47
N GLU A 97 8.02 5.23 16.72
CA GLU A 97 8.17 4.26 17.79
C GLU A 97 6.99 3.29 17.78
N GLU A 98 7.27 1.99 17.92
CA GLU A 98 6.24 0.99 18.15
C GLU A 98 5.51 1.30 19.46
N LEU A 99 4.18 1.20 19.41
CA LEU A 99 3.31 1.45 20.54
C LEU A 99 2.68 0.14 21.01
N MET A 100 2.55 0.00 22.33
CA MET A 100 1.77 -1.06 22.96
C MET A 100 0.72 -0.44 23.89
N GLU A 101 -0.37 -1.16 24.16
CA GLU A 101 -1.35 -0.75 25.18
C GLU A 101 -0.68 -0.66 26.56
N ASP A 102 -0.96 0.40 27.33
CA ASP A 102 -0.47 0.47 28.71
C ASP A 102 -1.19 -0.57 29.58
N PRO A 103 -0.49 -1.56 30.15
CA PRO A 103 -1.12 -2.58 31.00
C PRO A 103 -1.74 -2.01 32.29
N ASN A 104 -1.49 -0.74 32.60
CA ASN A 104 -2.03 -0.04 33.76
C ASN A 104 -3.10 1.00 33.40
N ASN A 105 -3.29 1.31 32.12
CA ASN A 105 -4.22 2.33 31.65
C ASN A 105 -4.77 2.01 30.25
N GLU A 106 -6.02 1.55 30.19
CA GLU A 106 -6.68 1.13 28.94
C GLU A 106 -6.85 2.25 27.89
N ASP A 107 -6.74 3.52 28.30
CA ASP A 107 -6.89 4.69 27.41
C ASP A 107 -5.53 5.24 26.90
N GLU A 108 -4.41 4.64 27.31
CA GLU A 108 -3.06 5.11 26.98
C GLU A 108 -2.22 4.06 26.26
N VAL A 109 -1.22 4.54 25.52
CA VAL A 109 -0.23 3.72 24.82
C VAL A 109 1.18 4.08 25.28
N LEU A 110 2.04 3.07 25.37
CA LEU A 110 3.45 3.20 25.74
C LEU A 110 4.34 2.92 24.53
N GLY A 111 5.37 3.74 24.34
CA GLY A 111 6.46 3.43 23.42
C GLY A 111 7.26 2.22 23.90
N THR A 112 7.52 1.27 23.01
CA THR A 112 8.26 0.04 23.35
C THR A 112 9.79 0.24 23.25
N GLY A 113 10.26 1.39 22.75
CA GLY A 113 11.65 1.63 22.39
C GLY A 113 12.08 0.97 21.09
N VAL A 114 11.16 0.33 20.35
CA VAL A 114 11.42 -0.28 19.05
C VAL A 114 11.13 0.72 17.94
N LEU A 115 12.09 0.91 17.03
CA LEU A 115 11.93 1.76 15.85
C LEU A 115 11.18 0.99 14.76
N ILE A 116 10.05 1.53 14.32
CA ILE A 116 9.33 1.10 13.12
C ILE A 116 9.79 1.95 11.95
N ILE A 117 10.02 1.33 10.79
CA ILE A 117 10.31 2.03 9.54
C ILE A 117 9.41 1.44 8.44
N CYS A 118 8.43 2.24 8.01
CA CYS A 118 7.50 1.91 6.93
C CYS A 118 7.79 2.76 5.69
N VAL A 119 7.20 2.36 4.57
CA VAL A 119 7.29 3.11 3.31
C VAL A 119 5.90 3.55 2.88
N GLY A 120 5.65 4.86 2.85
CA GLY A 120 4.42 5.45 2.34
C GLY A 120 4.53 5.79 0.86
N LEU A 121 3.74 5.14 0.03
CA LEU A 121 3.50 5.49 -1.38
C LEU A 121 2.29 6.42 -1.47
N THR A 122 2.43 7.52 -2.22
CA THR A 122 1.34 8.46 -2.46
C THR A 122 1.25 8.89 -3.92
N PHE A 123 0.04 9.09 -4.44
CA PHE A 123 -0.20 9.68 -5.74
C PHE A 123 -1.57 10.39 -5.78
N PRO A 124 -1.79 11.41 -6.63
CA PRO A 124 -3.07 12.12 -6.69
C PRO A 124 -4.25 11.18 -6.96
N ARG A 125 -5.36 11.36 -6.24
CA ARG A 125 -6.52 10.45 -6.27
C ARG A 125 -7.11 10.23 -7.66
N GLU A 126 -7.03 11.24 -8.53
CA GLU A 126 -7.45 11.18 -9.94
C GLU A 126 -6.74 10.08 -10.77
N TYR A 127 -5.58 9.61 -10.32
CA TYR A 127 -4.85 8.52 -11.00
C TYR A 127 -5.19 7.12 -10.47
N LEU A 128 -6.13 6.97 -9.52
CA LEU A 128 -6.45 5.68 -8.93
C LEU A 128 -6.87 4.62 -9.95
N ASP A 129 -7.75 4.98 -10.90
CA ASP A 129 -8.22 4.03 -11.91
C ASP A 129 -7.08 3.58 -12.85
N GLU A 130 -6.18 4.50 -13.19
CA GLU A 130 -4.99 4.19 -13.98
C GLU A 130 -4.03 3.30 -13.20
N PHE A 131 -3.77 3.63 -11.92
CA PHE A 131 -2.96 2.82 -11.03
C PHE A 131 -3.51 1.40 -10.94
N LYS A 132 -4.80 1.22 -10.64
CA LYS A 132 -5.43 -0.10 -10.55
C LYS A 132 -5.30 -0.89 -11.84
N LYS A 133 -5.54 -0.26 -12.99
CA LYS A 133 -5.40 -0.90 -14.30
C LYS A 133 -3.98 -1.43 -14.52
N LEU A 134 -2.95 -0.63 -14.22
CA LEU A 134 -1.55 -1.03 -14.37
C LEU A 134 -1.13 -2.04 -13.30
N PHE A 135 -1.63 -1.88 -12.08
CA PHE A 135 -1.40 -2.77 -10.96
C PHE A 135 -1.89 -4.18 -11.27
N PHE A 136 -3.15 -4.35 -11.68
CA PHE A 136 -3.70 -5.69 -11.99
C PHE A 136 -3.17 -6.33 -13.28
N GLN A 137 -2.43 -5.57 -14.11
CA GLN A 137 -1.65 -6.17 -15.20
C GLN A 137 -0.40 -6.90 -14.70
N VAL A 138 0.22 -6.37 -13.63
CA VAL A 138 1.40 -6.95 -12.98
C VAL A 138 0.97 -8.02 -11.98
N PHE A 139 0.04 -7.66 -11.10
CA PHE A 139 -0.47 -8.45 -10.00
C PHE A 139 -1.85 -8.96 -10.38
N LYS A 140 -1.92 -10.00 -11.21
CA LYS A 140 -3.20 -10.54 -11.65
C LYS A 140 -3.98 -11.07 -10.43
N PRO A 141 -5.25 -10.68 -10.25
CA PRO A 141 -6.11 -11.29 -9.23
C PRO A 141 -6.38 -12.76 -9.61
N GLU A 142 -6.54 -13.62 -8.61
CA GLU A 142 -7.00 -15.01 -8.80
C GLU A 142 -8.49 -15.11 -9.15
#